data_AF-A0AAP3A4W0-F1
#
_entry.id   AF-A0AAP3A4W0-F1
#
_cell.length_a   1.000
_cell.length_b   1.000
_cell.length_c   1.000
_cell.angle_alpha   90.00
_cell.angle_beta   90.00
_cell.angle_gamma   90.00
#
_symmetry.space_group_name_H-M   'P 1'
#
loop_
_entity.id
_entity.type
_entity.pdbx_description
1 polymer ?
#
loop_
_entity_poly.entity_id
_entity_poly.type
_entity_poly.pdbx_seq_one_letter_code
_entity_poly.pdbx_strand_id
1 'polypeptide(L)'
;PVWHLHESIDRLIELCREWPRVCFGSSGEYAAIRTAHWHRRMQDAFEAIYCRHNFKTAVHGLRMLDGRVLGNYPLATADSTNL
;
A
#
# COMPACT_ATOMS: atom_id res chain seq x y z
N PRO A 1 -1.28 0.33 11.93
CA PRO A 1 -2.63 0.07 11.36
C PRO A 1 -2.51 -0.60 9.99
N VAL A 2 -3.57 -1.27 9.53
CA VAL A 2 -3.64 -1.84 8.17
C VAL A 2 -4.63 -1.03 7.34
N TRP A 3 -4.24 -0.70 6.11
CA TRP A 3 -5.13 -0.25 5.07
C TRP A 3 -5.25 -1.36 4.02
N HIS A 4 -6.47 -1.80 3.79
CA HIS A 4 -6.82 -2.76 2.79
C HIS A 4 -7.11 -2.03 1.47
N LEU A 5 -6.57 -2.52 0.35
CA LEU A 5 -6.61 -1.79 -0.93
C LEU A 5 -8.04 -1.49 -1.42
N HIS A 6 -9.05 -2.25 -1.01
CA HIS A 6 -10.45 -2.00 -1.35
C HIS A 6 -11.11 -0.90 -0.50
N GLU A 7 -10.50 -0.49 0.61
CA GLU A 7 -10.96 0.66 1.40
C GLU A 7 -10.69 1.98 0.65
N SER A 8 -11.35 3.06 1.05
CA SER A 8 -11.17 4.37 0.40
C SER A 8 -9.76 4.96 0.60
N ILE A 9 -9.36 5.87 -0.30
CA ILE A 9 -8.11 6.64 -0.15
C ILE A 9 -8.19 7.60 1.04
N ASP A 10 -9.38 8.15 1.34
CA ASP A 10 -9.57 9.00 2.51
C ASP A 10 -9.22 8.27 3.81
N ARG A 11 -9.59 6.99 3.92
CA ARG A 11 -9.18 6.17 5.07
C ARG A 11 -7.66 6.04 5.16
N LEU A 12 -6.97 5.82 4.04
CA LEU A 12 -5.51 5.79 4.00
C LEU A 12 -4.91 7.12 4.49
N ILE A 13 -5.46 8.25 4.05
CA ILE A 13 -5.01 9.58 4.46
C ILE A 13 -5.14 9.77 5.98
N GLU A 14 -6.27 9.41 6.58
CA GLU A 14 -6.44 9.51 8.04
C GLU A 14 -5.44 8.62 8.78
N LEU A 15 -5.20 7.39 8.29
CA LEU A 15 -4.18 6.52 8.87
C LEU A 15 -2.77 7.11 8.78
N CYS A 16 -2.41 7.75 7.67
CA CYS A 16 -1.11 8.39 7.48
C CYS A 16 -0.93 9.65 8.34
N ARG A 17 -2.00 10.38 8.65
CA ARG A 17 -1.96 11.55 9.56
C ARG A 17 -1.65 11.16 10.99
N GLU A 18 -2.17 10.02 11.44
CA GLU A 18 -2.05 9.56 12.81
C GLU A 18 -0.81 8.69 13.06
N TRP A 19 -0.37 7.92 12.07
CA TRP A 19 0.64 6.87 12.29
C TRP A 19 1.87 7.05 11.38
N PRO A 20 3.10 6.88 11.93
CA PRO A 20 4.33 6.97 11.14
C PRO A 20 4.53 5.76 10.22
N ARG A 21 3.77 4.68 10.40
CA ARG A 21 3.79 3.48 9.55
C ARG A 21 2.40 2.93 9.33
N VAL A 22 2.11 2.55 8.08
CA VAL A 22 0.86 1.90 7.66
C VAL A 22 1.18 0.63 6.89
N CYS A 23 0.44 -0.45 7.16
CA CYS A 23 0.56 -1.69 6.41
C CYS A 23 -0.45 -1.71 5.25
N PHE A 24 -0.05 -2.18 4.07
CA PHE A 24 -0.91 -2.36 2.90
C PHE A 24 -1.27 -3.83 2.76
N GLY A 25 -2.58 -4.13 2.72
CA GLY A 25 -3.11 -5.48 2.54
C GLY A 25 -3.94 -5.61 1.27
N SER A 26 -3.43 -6.37 0.28
CA SER A 26 -4.20 -6.75 -0.92
C SER A 26 -5.51 -7.45 -0.52
N SER A 27 -6.62 -7.05 -1.12
CA SER A 27 -7.97 -7.45 -0.68
C SER A 27 -9.05 -6.98 -1.66
N GLY A 28 -10.26 -7.57 -1.56
CA GLY A 28 -11.37 -7.25 -2.45
C GLY A 28 -11.02 -7.47 -3.92
N GLU A 29 -11.39 -6.53 -4.78
CA GLU A 29 -11.02 -6.55 -6.21
C GLU A 29 -9.50 -6.48 -6.43
N TYR A 30 -8.72 -6.07 -5.43
CA TYR A 30 -7.26 -5.98 -5.47
C TYR A 30 -6.57 -7.14 -4.72
N ALA A 31 -7.24 -8.28 -4.54
CA ALA A 31 -6.65 -9.43 -3.84
C ALA A 31 -5.44 -10.02 -4.59
N ALA A 32 -5.51 -10.07 -5.92
CA ALA A 32 -4.42 -10.56 -6.76
C ALA A 32 -3.41 -9.43 -7.02
N ILE A 33 -2.18 -9.60 -6.52
CA ILE A 33 -1.10 -8.64 -6.76
C ILE A 33 -0.63 -8.66 -8.23
N ARG A 34 -0.04 -7.54 -8.67
CA ARG A 34 0.52 -7.33 -10.02
C ARG A 34 -0.48 -7.38 -11.18
N THR A 35 -1.78 -7.42 -10.91
CA THR A 35 -2.79 -7.19 -11.94
C THR A 35 -2.82 -5.71 -12.33
N ALA A 36 -3.38 -5.38 -13.50
CA ALA A 36 -3.47 -3.99 -13.95
C ALA A 36 -4.26 -3.10 -12.99
N HIS A 37 -5.38 -3.59 -12.43
CA HIS A 37 -6.18 -2.84 -11.46
C HIS A 37 -5.42 -2.65 -10.12
N TRP A 38 -4.69 -3.68 -9.67
CA TRP A 38 -3.84 -3.56 -8.49
C TRP A 38 -2.72 -2.54 -8.67
N HIS A 39 -2.07 -2.52 -9.85
CA HIS A 39 -1.05 -1.52 -10.17
C HIS A 39 -1.60 -0.09 -10.11
N ARG A 40 -2.77 0.14 -10.74
CA ARG A 40 -3.44 1.45 -10.68
C ARG A 40 -3.75 1.84 -9.24
N ARG A 41 -4.24 0.90 -8.43
CA ARG A 41 -4.59 1.16 -7.03
C ARG A 41 -3.38 1.54 -6.18
N MET A 42 -2.27 0.85 -6.37
CA MET A 42 -1.01 1.16 -5.67
C MET A 42 -0.47 2.53 -6.08
N GLN A 43 -0.59 2.90 -7.37
CA GLN A 43 -0.22 4.23 -7.85
C GLN A 43 -1.07 5.31 -7.17
N ASP A 44 -2.40 5.17 -7.16
CA ASP A 44 -3.31 6.11 -6.50
C ASP A 44 -2.96 6.29 -5.02
N ALA A 45 -2.67 5.19 -4.32
CA ALA A 45 -2.31 5.20 -2.92
C ALA A 45 -0.98 5.93 -2.65
N PHE A 46 0.07 5.63 -3.41
CA PHE A 46 1.36 6.28 -3.22
C PHE A 46 1.38 7.73 -3.69
N GLU A 47 0.65 8.08 -4.74
CA GLU A 47 0.46 9.47 -5.16
C GLU A 47 -0.24 10.27 -4.06
N ALA A 48 -1.28 9.71 -3.44
CA ALA A 48 -1.95 10.34 -2.31
C ALA A 48 -0.98 10.59 -1.14
N ILE A 49 -0.21 9.58 -0.74
CA ILE A 49 0.73 9.69 0.39
C ILE A 49 1.84 10.70 0.10
N TYR A 50 2.59 10.52 -0.99
CA TYR A 50 3.87 11.20 -1.19
C TYR A 50 3.79 12.43 -2.09
N CYS A 51 2.87 12.46 -3.05
CA CYS A 51 2.76 13.58 -3.99
C CYS A 51 1.72 14.61 -3.53
N ARG A 52 0.52 14.17 -3.16
CA ARG A 52 -0.59 15.07 -2.79
C ARG A 52 -0.48 15.59 -1.36
N HIS A 53 -0.15 14.71 -0.42
CA HIS A 53 -0.08 15.07 1.01
C HIS A 53 1.35 15.16 1.57
N ASN A 54 2.37 14.68 0.86
CA ASN A 54 3.78 14.71 1.27
C ASN A 54 4.02 14.12 2.68
N PHE A 55 3.28 13.07 3.05
CA PHE A 55 3.50 12.36 4.29
C PHE A 55 4.86 11.65 4.31
N LYS A 56 5.43 11.47 5.51
CA LYS A 56 6.66 10.68 5.72
C LYS A 56 6.37 9.26 6.21
N THR A 57 5.10 8.84 6.10
CA THR A 57 4.65 7.52 6.54
C THR A 57 5.39 6.42 5.79
N ALA A 58 5.97 5.49 6.53
CA ALA A 58 6.57 4.28 5.98
C ALA A 58 5.47 3.27 5.63
N VAL A 59 5.58 2.62 4.47
CA VAL A 59 4.60 1.59 4.05
C VAL A 59 5.21 0.20 4.18
N HIS A 60 4.48 -0.71 4.84
CA HIS A 60 4.82 -2.12 4.90
C HIS A 60 3.85 -2.94 4.04
N GLY A 61 4.33 -3.73 3.09
CA GLY A 61 3.47 -4.56 2.22
C GLY A 61 3.23 -5.96 2.78
N LEU A 62 1.97 -6.27 3.13
CA LEU A 62 1.57 -7.61 3.58
C LEU A 62 1.41 -8.53 2.37
N ARG A 63 2.07 -9.70 2.36
CA ARG A 63 2.10 -10.62 1.21
C ARG A 63 2.62 -9.98 -0.09
N MET A 64 3.57 -9.06 0.05
CA MET A 64 4.15 -8.29 -1.05
C MET A 64 5.67 -8.48 -1.19
N LEU A 65 6.26 -9.46 -0.50
CA LEU A 65 7.68 -9.82 -0.66
C LEU A 65 7.92 -10.53 -2.01
N ASP A 66 7.87 -9.75 -3.09
CA ASP A 66 8.19 -10.12 -4.48
C ASP A 66 9.12 -9.04 -5.07
N GLY A 67 10.22 -9.45 -5.72
CA GLY A 67 11.21 -8.51 -6.26
C GLY A 67 10.65 -7.52 -7.30
N ARG A 68 9.62 -7.90 -8.06
CA ARG A 68 8.92 -7.01 -9.00
C ARG A 68 8.01 -6.02 -8.30
N VAL A 69 7.61 -6.29 -7.06
CA VAL A 69 6.85 -5.33 -6.26
C VAL A 69 7.82 -4.38 -5.57
N LEU A 70 8.81 -4.92 -4.86
CA LEU A 70 9.81 -4.11 -4.15
C LEU A 70 10.61 -3.18 -5.08
N GLY A 71 10.90 -3.60 -6.31
CA GLY A 71 11.62 -2.77 -7.29
C GLY A 71 10.78 -1.65 -7.91
N ASN A 72 9.44 -1.70 -7.80
CA ASN A 72 8.54 -0.76 -8.47
C ASN A 72 7.82 0.20 -7.52
N TYR A 73 7.89 -0.04 -6.21
CA TYR A 73 7.14 0.72 -5.23
C TYR A 73 8.00 1.12 -4.03
N PRO A 74 7.76 2.31 -3.45
CA PRO A 74 8.50 2.80 -2.29
C PRO A 74 8.06 2.13 -0.97
N LEU A 75 8.04 0.81 -0.93
CA LEU A 75 7.78 0.04 0.30
C LEU A 75 9.01 0.11 1.20
N ALA A 76 8.80 0.39 2.49
CA ALA A 76 9.87 0.36 3.48
C ALA A 76 10.26 -1.09 3.82
N THR A 77 9.28 -1.98 3.93
CA THR A 77 9.46 -3.43 4.16
C THR A 77 8.28 -4.20 3.56
N ALA A 78 8.41 -5.52 3.40
CA ALA A 78 7.31 -6.40 3.01
C ALA A 78 7.50 -7.81 3.60
N ASP A 79 6.42 -8.59 3.68
CA ASP A 79 6.44 -10.01 4.07
C ASP A 79 5.87 -10.93 2.96
N SER A 80 6.17 -12.23 3.03
CA SER A 80 5.75 -13.25 2.07
C SER A 80 4.58 -14.12 2.55
N THR A 81 4.02 -13.85 3.73
CA THR A 81 3.26 -14.87 4.46
C THR A 81 1.88 -15.13 3.84
N ASN A 82 1.75 -16.25 3.13
CA ASN A 82 0.48 -16.90 2.85
C ASN A 82 0.19 -17.88 3.99
N LEU A 83 -0.55 -17.45 5.02
CA LEU A 83 -1.22 -18.38 5.94
C LEU A 83 -2.52 -18.87 5.30
#